data_AF-A0A1J5PU26-F1
#
_entry.id   AF-A0A1J5PU26-F1
#
_cell.length_a   1.000
_cell.length_b   1.000
_cell.length_c   1.000
_cell.angle_alpha   90.00
_cell.angle_beta   90.00
_cell.angle_gamma   90.00
#
_symmetry.space_group_name_H-M   'P 1'
#
loop_
_entity.id
_entity.type
_entity.pdbx_description
1 polymer ?
#
loop_
_entity_poly.entity_id
_entity_poly.type
_entity_poly.pdbx_seq_one_letter_code
_entity_poly.pdbx_strand_id
1 'polypeptide(L)'
;MFDRLGFETGIDLYKILDAADVAEKEFNPAAAYISPMSIVSGLSGVFSGFAKPVAQAAKEYDVDGRDIFFGLGKRNAVAGQESLIFEVARELAAKKITKKA
;
A
#
# COMPACT_ATOMS: atom_id res chain seq x y z
N MET A 1 -19.31 -3.76 -15.73
CA MET A 1 -20.38 -3.87 -14.71
C MET A 1 -21.55 -2.93 -15.03
N PHE A 2 -21.32 -1.62 -15.14
CA PHE A 2 -22.38 -0.63 -15.37
C PHE A 2 -23.22 -0.88 -16.62
N ASP A 3 -22.58 -1.21 -17.75
CA ASP A 3 -23.26 -1.59 -19.00
C ASP A 3 -24.23 -2.76 -18.81
N ARG A 4 -23.79 -3.82 -18.13
CA ARG A 4 -24.64 -4.99 -17.78
C ARG A 4 -25.83 -4.62 -16.86
N LEU A 5 -25.68 -3.59 -16.04
CA LEU A 5 -26.72 -3.13 -15.12
C LEU A 5 -27.63 -2.05 -15.75
N GLY A 6 -27.38 -1.65 -17.00
CA GLY A 6 -28.15 -0.62 -17.69
C GLY A 6 -27.86 0.81 -17.23
N PHE A 7 -26.75 1.07 -16.55
CA PHE A 7 -26.33 2.42 -16.20
C PHE A 7 -25.64 3.09 -17.38
N GLU A 8 -26.19 4.22 -17.82
CA GLU A 8 -25.60 5.05 -18.87
C GLU A 8 -24.41 5.85 -18.31
N THR A 9 -23.22 5.65 -18.88
CA THR A 9 -21.97 6.30 -18.44
C THR A 9 -21.39 7.26 -19.46
N GLY A 10 -21.87 7.23 -20.71
CA GLY A 10 -21.25 7.92 -21.85
C GLY A 10 -19.90 7.32 -22.28
N ILE A 11 -19.49 6.18 -21.71
CA ILE A 11 -18.23 5.49 -22.02
C ILE A 11 -18.52 4.28 -22.90
N ASP A 12 -17.84 4.21 -24.04
CA ASP A 12 -17.85 3.04 -24.92
C ASP A 12 -17.00 1.92 -24.32
N LEU A 13 -17.62 0.75 -24.07
CA LEU A 13 -16.98 -0.38 -23.41
C LEU A 13 -15.80 -0.94 -24.22
N TYR A 14 -15.90 -1.04 -25.54
CA TYR A 14 -14.81 -1.63 -26.32
C TYR A 14 -13.64 -0.67 -26.41
N LYS A 15 -13.92 0.63 -26.63
CA LYS A 15 -12.86 1.64 -26.71
C LYS A 15 -12.07 1.78 -25.41
N ILE A 16 -12.72 1.68 -24.24
CA ILE A 16 -12.00 1.78 -22.96
C ILE A 16 -11.14 0.54 -22.68
N LEU A 17 -11.53 -0.63 -23.18
CA LEU A 17 -10.72 -1.84 -23.10
C LEU A 17 -9.49 -1.74 -24.01
N ASP A 18 -9.66 -1.28 -25.25
CA ASP A 18 -8.55 -1.05 -26.17
C ASP A 18 -7.56 -0.01 -25.61
N ALA A 19 -8.08 1.06 -25.00
CA ALA A 19 -7.25 2.07 -24.34
C ALA A 19 -6.48 1.52 -23.14
N ALA A 20 -7.05 0.56 -22.40
CA ALA A 20 -6.37 -0.10 -21.28
C ALA A 20 -5.17 -0.93 -21.75
N ASP A 21 -5.32 -1.69 -22.85
CA ASP A 21 -4.22 -2.47 -23.44
C ASP A 21 -3.05 -1.58 -23.90
N VAL A 22 -3.36 -0.42 -24.48
CA VAL A 22 -2.34 0.58 -24.84
C VAL A 22 -1.68 1.14 -23.58
N ALA A 23 -2.46 1.55 -22.58
CA ALA A 23 -1.93 2.11 -21.36
C ALA A 23 -1.04 1.13 -20.58
N GLU A 24 -1.40 -0.15 -20.56
CA GLU A 24 -0.58 -1.19 -19.93
C GLU A 24 0.78 -1.32 -20.59
N LYS A 25 0.82 -1.37 -21.94
CA LYS A 25 2.08 -1.50 -22.68
C LYS A 25 2.99 -0.29 -22.53
N GLU A 26 2.41 0.91 -22.51
CA GLU A 26 3.18 2.16 -22.56
C GLU A 26 3.56 2.71 -21.17
N PHE A 27 2.71 2.51 -20.16
CA PHE A 27 2.84 3.24 -18.87
C PHE A 27 2.95 2.34 -17.64
N ASN A 28 2.85 1.02 -17.76
CA ASN A 28 2.78 0.13 -16.60
C ASN A 28 4.09 -0.67 -16.38
N PRO A 29 5.11 -0.08 -15.72
CA PRO A 29 6.38 -0.79 -15.46
C PRO A 29 6.20 -1.98 -14.51
N ALA A 30 5.15 -2.00 -13.69
CA ALA A 30 4.83 -3.10 -12.80
C ALA A 30 3.33 -3.09 -12.49
N ALA A 31 2.62 -4.11 -12.97
CA ALA A 31 1.19 -4.24 -12.73
C ALA A 31 0.86 -4.31 -11.23
N ALA A 32 -0.18 -3.58 -10.82
CA ALA A 32 -0.70 -3.65 -9.47
C ALA A 32 -1.26 -5.05 -9.20
N TYR A 33 -0.91 -5.63 -8.05
CA TYR A 33 -1.42 -6.92 -7.59
C TYR A 33 -1.70 -6.90 -6.09
N ILE A 34 -2.47 -7.87 -5.60
CA ILE A 34 -2.76 -8.03 -4.18
C ILE A 34 -1.56 -8.70 -3.50
N SER A 35 -0.77 -7.91 -2.80
CA SER A 35 0.36 -8.38 -1.98
C SER A 35 -0.04 -8.57 -0.52
N PRO A 36 0.73 -9.34 0.28
CA PRO A 36 0.52 -9.39 1.73
C PRO A 36 0.53 -8.00 2.38
N MET A 37 1.39 -7.09 1.88
CA MET A 37 1.48 -5.72 2.37
C MET A 37 0.23 -4.89 2.05
N SER A 38 -0.36 -5.05 0.86
CA SER A 38 -1.59 -4.34 0.51
C SER A 38 -2.80 -4.83 1.32
N ILE A 39 -2.84 -6.13 1.65
CA ILE A 39 -3.86 -6.67 2.55
C ILE A 39 -3.70 -6.04 3.94
N VAL A 40 -2.49 -5.99 4.48
CA VAL A 40 -2.23 -5.44 5.82
C VAL A 40 -2.54 -3.94 5.89
N SER A 41 -2.20 -3.17 4.84
CA SER A 41 -2.61 -1.77 4.72
C SER A 41 -4.12 -1.59 4.84
N GLY A 42 -4.90 -2.44 4.16
CA GLY A 42 -6.36 -2.46 4.28
C GLY A 42 -6.84 -2.84 5.69
N LEU A 43 -6.26 -3.88 6.30
CA LEU A 43 -6.58 -4.31 7.66
C LEU A 43 -6.24 -3.25 8.72
N SER A 44 -5.17 -2.48 8.53
CA SER A 44 -4.75 -1.44 9.45
C SER A 44 -5.46 -0.09 9.22
N GLY A 45 -6.26 0.04 8.15
CA GLY A 45 -6.87 1.31 7.76
C GLY A 45 -5.87 2.39 7.37
N VAL A 46 -4.67 2.01 6.91
CA VAL A 46 -3.58 2.95 6.59
C VAL A 46 -3.47 3.10 5.08
N PHE A 47 -3.20 4.33 4.65
CA PHE A 47 -3.04 4.69 3.24
C PHE A 47 -2.07 3.74 2.49
N SER A 48 -2.55 3.12 1.40
CA SER A 48 -1.80 2.12 0.63
C SER A 48 -0.55 2.67 -0.05
N GLY A 49 -0.50 3.99 -0.29
CA GLY A 49 0.69 4.68 -0.82
C GLY A 49 1.91 4.58 0.09
N PHE A 50 1.74 4.20 1.37
CA PHE A 50 2.85 3.97 2.29
C PHE A 50 3.62 2.67 2.03
N ALA A 51 3.17 1.81 1.11
CA ALA A 51 3.81 0.50 0.87
C ALA A 51 5.31 0.60 0.54
N LYS A 52 5.72 1.53 -0.33
CA LYS A 52 7.13 1.74 -0.68
C LYS A 52 7.96 2.26 0.51
N PRO A 53 7.60 3.35 1.20
CA PRO A 53 8.38 3.83 2.35
C PRO A 53 8.36 2.86 3.53
N VAL A 54 7.26 2.13 3.76
CA VAL A 54 7.22 1.06 4.78
C VAL A 54 8.22 -0.05 4.44
N ALA A 55 8.30 -0.48 3.18
CA ALA A 55 9.28 -1.49 2.78
C ALA A 55 10.73 -1.00 2.94
N GLN A 56 10.99 0.29 2.67
CA GLN A 56 12.28 0.91 2.91
C GLN A 56 12.64 0.93 4.40
N ALA A 57 11.74 1.40 5.26
CA ALA A 57 11.95 1.44 6.71
C ALA A 57 12.08 0.03 7.33
N ALA A 58 11.28 -0.93 6.87
CA ALA A 58 11.38 -2.33 7.30
C ALA A 58 12.79 -2.90 7.05
N LYS A 59 13.35 -2.64 5.86
CA LYS A 59 14.70 -3.05 5.50
C LYS A 59 15.77 -2.31 6.33
N GLU A 60 15.61 -1.01 6.53
CA GLU A 60 16.58 -0.18 7.27
C GLU A 60 16.68 -0.58 8.75
N TYR A 61 15.54 -0.86 9.39
CA TYR A 61 15.46 -1.17 10.83
C TYR A 61 15.43 -2.67 11.15
N ASP A 62 15.53 -3.55 10.15
CA ASP A 62 15.43 -5.02 10.29
C ASP A 62 14.17 -5.47 11.07
N VAL A 63 13.02 -4.96 10.64
CA VAL A 63 11.69 -5.25 11.22
C VAL A 63 10.70 -5.69 10.14
N ASP A 64 9.59 -6.28 10.55
CA ASP A 64 8.53 -6.66 9.62
C ASP A 64 7.69 -5.45 9.20
N GLY A 65 7.56 -5.21 7.89
CA GLY A 65 6.75 -4.10 7.37
C GLY A 65 5.27 -4.19 7.75
N ARG A 66 4.75 -5.39 8.02
CA ARG A 66 3.37 -5.59 8.48
C ARG A 66 3.16 -4.99 9.86
N ASP A 67 4.14 -5.15 10.75
CA ASP A 67 4.10 -4.56 12.09
C ASP A 67 4.19 -3.04 12.04
N ILE A 68 4.94 -2.49 11.08
CA ILE A 68 4.96 -1.05 10.82
C ILE A 68 3.55 -0.56 10.45
N PHE A 69 2.85 -1.23 9.52
CA PHE A 69 1.49 -0.87 9.15
C PHE A 69 0.51 -0.92 10.33
N PHE A 70 0.56 -1.97 11.16
CA PHE A 70 -0.26 -2.02 12.37
C PHE A 70 0.08 -0.91 13.37
N GLY A 71 1.36 -0.56 13.50
CA GLY A 71 1.82 0.55 14.34
C GLY A 71 1.36 1.92 13.84
N LEU A 72 1.27 2.11 12.51
CA LEU A 72 0.70 3.30 11.88
C LEU A 72 -0.81 3.37 12.05
N GLY A 73 -1.51 2.24 11.89
CA GLY A 73 -2.96 2.15 12.09
C GLY A 73 -3.36 2.52 13.52
N LYS A 74 -2.61 2.04 14.52
CA LYS A 74 -2.80 2.43 15.94
C LYS A 74 -2.65 3.94 16.19
N ARG A 75 -1.91 4.64 15.32
CA ARG A 75 -1.69 6.10 15.40
C ARG A 75 -2.65 6.89 14.53
N ASN A 76 -3.59 6.25 13.83
CA ASN A 76 -4.46 6.87 12.84
C ASN A 76 -3.67 7.71 11.82
N ALA A 77 -2.53 7.18 11.37
CA ALA A 77 -1.65 7.90 10.44
C ALA A 77 -2.39 8.18 9.12
N VAL A 78 -2.29 9.43 8.65
CA VAL A 78 -2.87 9.89 7.38
C VAL A 78 -1.78 10.17 6.35
N ALA A 79 -2.16 10.25 5.08
CA ALA A 79 -1.25 10.59 3.99
C ALA A 79 -0.52 11.93 4.28
N GLY A 80 0.77 12.01 3.95
CA GLY A 80 1.63 13.17 4.30
C GLY A 80 2.34 13.06 5.65
N GLN A 81 2.15 11.97 6.40
CA GLN A 81 2.84 11.68 7.67
C GLN A 81 3.90 10.57 7.52
N GLU A 82 4.65 10.58 6.43
CA GLU A 82 5.63 9.53 6.12
C GLU A 82 6.77 9.45 7.16
N SER A 83 7.04 10.52 7.90
CA SER A 83 8.01 10.52 9.02
C SER A 83 7.63 9.52 10.13
N LEU A 84 6.33 9.31 10.38
CA LEU A 84 5.85 8.35 11.38
C LEU A 84 6.26 6.91 11.03
N ILE A 85 6.43 6.58 9.75
CA ILE A 85 6.82 5.24 9.29
C ILE A 85 8.17 4.85 9.92
N PHE A 86 9.14 5.76 9.84
CA PHE A 86 10.48 5.56 10.39
C PHE A 86 10.48 5.56 11.92
N GLU A 87 9.63 6.38 12.55
CA GLU A 87 9.45 6.37 14.00
C GLU A 87 8.94 5.02 14.50
N VAL A 88 7.88 4.47 13.87
CA VAL A 88 7.33 3.16 14.20
C VAL A 88 8.38 2.06 14.00
N ALA A 89 9.11 2.10 12.88
CA ALA A 89 10.15 1.11 12.57
C ALA A 89 11.24 1.10 13.65
N ARG A 90 11.71 2.28 14.06
CA ARG A 90 12.70 2.46 15.13
C ARG A 90 12.22 1.91 16.47
N GLU A 91 10.96 2.16 16.84
CA GLU A 91 10.38 1.61 18.08
C GLU A 91 10.30 0.07 18.06
N LEU A 92 9.92 -0.51 16.92
CA LEU A 92 9.86 -1.96 16.75
C LEU A 92 11.25 -2.59 16.90
N ALA A 93 12.27 -1.97 16.29
CA ALA A 93 13.65 -2.42 16.40
C ALA A 93 14.15 -2.36 17.86
N ALA A 94 13.87 -1.27 18.58
CA ALA A 94 14.23 -1.14 19.99
C ALA A 94 13.61 -2.27 20.85
N LYS A 95 12.32 -2.59 20.64
CA LYS A 95 11.63 -3.69 21.35
C LYS A 95 12.23 -5.07 21.03
N LYS A 96 12.72 -5.29 19.81
CA LYS A 96 13.38 -6.53 19.38
C LYS A 96 14.69 -6.76 20.16
N ILE A 97 15.45 -5.69 20.43
CA ILE A 97 16.71 -5.75 21.18
C ILE A 97 16.44 -6.13 22.65
N THR A 98 15.47 -5.48 23.30
CA THR A 98 15.15 -5.73 24.72
C THR A 98 14.66 -7.16 24.98
N LYS A 99 14.02 -7.82 24.00
CA LYS A 99 13.59 -9.23 24.15
C LYS A 99 14.72 -10.26 23.97
N LYS A 100 15.86 -9.85 23.41
CA LYS A 100 17.02 -10.74 23.20
C LYS A 100 18.05 -10.67 24.33
N ALA A 101 17.98 -9.65 25.17
CA ALA A 101 18.78 -9.49 26.39
C ALA A 101 18.11 -10.19 27.57
#